data_AF-A0A453RH58-F1
#
_entry.id   AF-A0A453RH58-F1
#
_cell.length_a   1.000
_cell.length_b   1.000
_cell.length_c   1.000
_cell.angle_alpha   90.00
_cell.angle_beta   90.00
_cell.angle_gamma   90.00
#
_symmetry.space_group_name_H-M   'P 1'
#
loop_
_entity.id
_entity.type
_entity.pdbx_description
1 polymer ?
#
loop_
_entity_poly.entity_id
_entity_poly.type
_entity_poly.pdbx_seq_one_letter_code
_entity_poly.pdbx_strand_id
1 'polypeptide(L)'
;MADASFFDRMVSQLRSTSKYYTGYPKDLGPSRIIPFTSERQFVQLLHEGRPVVVAFTIKCTYTQHLDKVLEEAAATFYPHIKFVRVECPKYPGFCLTRQKTEYPFLEVFYNPEQVMIVYFTFHRLTHVATSLLRTMCHLHFCQRS
;
A
#
# COMPACT_ATOMS: atom_id res chain seq x y z
N MET A 1 -19.56 -21.36 -15.48
CA MET A 1 -18.22 -21.22 -16.09
C MET A 1 -18.11 -19.89 -16.83
N ALA A 2 -18.23 -18.74 -16.15
CA ALA A 2 -18.27 -17.41 -16.79
C ALA A 2 -17.43 -16.31 -16.09
N ASP A 3 -16.65 -16.64 -15.05
CA ASP A 3 -15.92 -15.62 -14.28
C ASP A 3 -14.45 -15.43 -14.70
N ALA A 4 -13.78 -16.46 -15.23
CA ALA A 4 -12.37 -16.32 -15.59
C ALA A 4 -12.14 -15.32 -16.74
N SER A 5 -12.98 -15.37 -17.78
CA SER A 5 -12.79 -14.56 -19.00
C SER A 5 -13.11 -13.08 -18.83
N PHE A 6 -14.08 -12.72 -17.96
CA PHE A 6 -14.39 -11.33 -17.66
C PHE A 6 -13.27 -10.68 -16.84
N PHE A 7 -12.80 -11.37 -15.79
CA PHE A 7 -11.66 -10.92 -15.00
C PHE A 7 -10.39 -10.83 -15.84
N ASP A 8 -10.11 -11.79 -16.72
CA ASP A 8 -8.94 -11.72 -17.61
C ASP A 8 -9.02 -10.55 -18.60
N ARG A 9 -10.20 -10.26 -19.16
CA ARG A 9 -10.39 -9.09 -20.04
C ARG A 9 -10.22 -7.78 -19.28
N MET A 10 -10.76 -7.69 -18.08
CA MET A 10 -10.61 -6.52 -17.22
C MET A 10 -9.15 -6.34 -16.77
N VAL A 11 -8.46 -7.41 -16.38
CA VAL A 11 -7.03 -7.38 -16.02
C VAL A 11 -6.18 -7.03 -17.24
N SER A 12 -6.51 -7.53 -18.44
CA SER A 12 -5.83 -7.19 -19.68
C SER A 12 -6.02 -5.71 -20.06
N GLN A 13 -7.25 -5.19 -19.96
CA GLN A 13 -7.54 -3.76 -20.17
C GLN A 13 -6.87 -2.89 -19.12
N LEU A 14 -6.85 -3.32 -17.86
CA LEU A 14 -6.10 -2.63 -16.82
C LEU A 14 -4.62 -2.66 -17.17
N ARG A 15 -4.01 -3.79 -17.51
CA ARG A 15 -2.59 -3.86 -17.91
C ARG A 15 -2.24 -2.97 -19.10
N SER A 16 -3.13 -2.83 -20.08
CA SER A 16 -2.87 -2.03 -21.28
C SER A 16 -3.11 -0.53 -21.10
N THR A 17 -4.05 -0.13 -20.24
CA THR A 17 -4.41 1.29 -20.01
C THR A 17 -3.77 1.87 -18.74
N SER A 18 -3.39 1.00 -17.80
CA SER A 18 -2.68 1.33 -16.58
C SER A 18 -1.26 1.73 -16.91
N LYS A 19 -0.95 3.02 -16.70
CA LYS A 19 0.43 3.53 -16.66
C LYS A 19 1.34 2.77 -15.69
N TYR A 20 0.80 1.87 -14.86
CA TYR A 20 1.53 1.08 -13.87
C TYR A 20 2.08 -0.25 -14.41
N TYR A 21 1.61 -0.72 -15.57
CA TYR A 21 2.06 -1.99 -16.17
C TYR A 21 2.96 -1.82 -17.39
N THR A 22 3.16 -0.59 -17.87
CA THR A 22 3.88 -0.32 -19.12
C THR A 22 5.40 -0.51 -19.02
N GLY A 23 5.95 -0.86 -17.84
CA GLY A 23 7.39 -1.11 -17.65
C GLY A 23 8.29 0.11 -17.92
N TYR A 24 7.71 1.28 -18.14
CA TYR A 24 8.44 2.50 -18.43
C TYR A 24 9.07 3.03 -17.14
N PRO A 25 10.36 3.42 -17.12
CA PRO A 25 10.94 4.07 -15.96
C PRO A 25 10.14 5.35 -15.68
N LYS A 26 9.48 5.38 -14.53
CA LYS A 26 8.79 6.58 -14.06
C LYS A 26 9.78 7.38 -13.26
N ASP A 27 10.01 8.63 -13.64
CA ASP A 27 10.66 9.60 -12.77
C ASP A 27 9.70 9.93 -11.62
N LEU A 28 9.76 9.14 -10.55
CA LEU A 28 8.86 9.24 -9.39
C LEU A 28 9.14 10.47 -8.52
N GLY A 29 10.19 11.23 -8.84
CA GLY A 29 10.64 12.37 -8.04
C GLY A 29 11.18 11.94 -6.67
N PRO A 30 11.22 12.85 -5.68
CA PRO A 30 11.67 12.49 -4.33
C PRO A 30 10.69 11.49 -3.68
N SER A 31 11.23 10.54 -2.92
CA SER A 31 10.44 9.56 -2.19
C SER A 31 9.36 10.25 -1.36
N ARG A 32 8.13 9.75 -1.51
CA ARG A 32 6.95 10.21 -0.75
C ARG A 32 6.61 9.27 0.40
N ILE A 33 7.45 8.27 0.64
CA ILE A 33 7.31 7.34 1.76
C ILE A 33 7.80 8.03 3.04
N ILE A 34 6.93 8.04 4.05
CA ILE A 34 7.23 8.57 5.37
C ILE A 34 7.84 7.43 6.21
N PRO A 35 9.10 7.54 6.64
CA PRO A 35 9.66 6.56 7.56
C PRO A 35 8.97 6.71 8.93
N PHE A 36 8.55 5.59 9.51
CA PHE A 36 8.02 5.59 10.87
C PHE A 36 9.12 5.95 11.87
N THR A 37 8.84 6.93 12.74
CA THR A 37 9.77 7.32 13.82
C THR A 37 9.23 6.99 15.21
N SER A 38 7.94 7.25 15.44
CA SER A 38 7.28 7.09 16.73
C SER A 38 5.77 7.01 16.55
N GLU A 39 5.09 6.42 17.54
CA GLU A 39 3.63 6.35 17.59
C GLU A 39 2.98 7.74 17.63
N ARG A 40 3.59 8.69 18.34
CA ARG A 40 3.10 10.08 18.40
C ARG A 40 3.03 10.73 17.01
N GLN A 41 4.09 10.56 16.21
CA GLN A 41 4.11 11.04 14.83
C GLN A 41 3.03 10.35 14.00
N PHE A 42 2.86 9.03 14.17
CA PHE A 42 1.84 8.28 13.45
C PHE A 42 0.41 8.77 13.77
N VAL A 43 0.09 8.98 15.05
CA VAL A 43 -1.21 9.54 15.47
C VAL A 43 -1.42 10.93 14.87
N GLN A 44 -0.38 11.78 14.85
CA GLN A 44 -0.46 13.09 14.22
C GLN A 44 -0.79 12.98 12.73
N LEU A 45 -0.21 12.02 12.00
CA LEU A 45 -0.52 11.79 10.59
C LEU A 45 -1.98 11.37 10.37
N LEU A 46 -2.54 10.57 11.26
CA LEU A 46 -3.96 10.17 11.21
C LEU A 46 -4.90 11.35 11.46
N HIS A 47 -4.51 12.27 12.34
CA HIS A 47 -5.31 13.45 12.67
C HIS A 47 -5.38 14.48 11.54
N GLU A 48 -4.56 14.37 10.51
CA GLU A 48 -4.63 15.23 9.32
C GLU A 48 -5.82 14.92 8.40
N GLY A 49 -6.63 13.91 8.72
CA GLY A 49 -7.87 13.60 8.00
C GLY A 49 -7.67 13.02 6.60
N ARG A 50 -6.46 12.51 6.31
CA ARG A 50 -6.14 11.83 5.05
C ARG A 50 -5.91 10.35 5.30
N PRO A 51 -6.26 9.48 4.32
CA PRO A 51 -5.95 8.07 4.44
C PRO A 51 -4.45 7.84 4.58
N VAL A 52 -4.07 6.92 5.45
CA VAL A 52 -2.69 6.51 5.71
C VAL A 52 -2.55 5.01 5.45
N VAL A 53 -1.68 4.64 4.53
CA VAL A 53 -1.27 3.26 4.28
C VAL A 53 0.01 3.00 5.06
N VAL A 54 0.01 1.96 5.90
CA VAL A 54 1.15 1.56 6.73
C VAL A 54 1.69 0.23 6.26
N ALA A 55 2.94 0.23 5.79
CA ALA A 55 3.69 -0.94 5.38
C ALA A 55 4.53 -1.49 6.52
N PHE A 56 4.16 -2.66 7.02
CA PHE A 56 4.90 -3.37 8.06
C PHE A 56 5.89 -4.32 7.41
N THR A 57 7.19 -4.04 7.61
CA THR A 57 8.28 -4.76 6.94
C THR A 57 9.30 -5.28 7.93
N ILE A 58 9.93 -6.39 7.56
CA ILE A 58 11.18 -6.87 8.16
C ILE A 58 12.32 -6.57 7.19
N LYS A 59 13.52 -6.25 7.69
CA LYS A 59 14.70 -6.08 6.83
C LYS A 59 14.98 -7.40 6.11
N CYS A 60 14.64 -7.46 4.83
CA CYS A 60 14.88 -8.64 4.02
C CYS A 60 15.01 -8.26 2.54
N THR A 61 15.86 -8.95 1.80
CA THR A 61 16.05 -8.74 0.36
C THR A 61 14.76 -8.95 -0.44
N TYR A 62 13.85 -9.78 0.07
CA TYR A 62 12.55 -10.04 -0.55
C TYR A 62 11.62 -8.82 -0.56
N THR A 63 11.83 -7.80 0.29
CA THR A 63 10.95 -6.60 0.29
C THR A 63 11.27 -5.59 -0.80
N GLN A 64 12.33 -5.78 -1.60
CA GLN A 64 12.74 -4.81 -2.63
C GLN A 64 11.64 -4.49 -3.66
N HIS A 65 10.85 -5.49 -4.05
CA HIS A 65 9.76 -5.28 -5.00
C HIS A 65 8.58 -4.54 -4.34
N LEU A 66 8.27 -4.86 -3.09
CA LEU A 66 7.25 -4.12 -2.32
C LEU A 66 7.67 -2.65 -2.16
N ASP A 67 8.95 -2.38 -1.88
CA ASP A 67 9.48 -1.02 -1.75
C ASP A 67 9.26 -0.23 -3.05
N LYS A 68 9.51 -0.84 -4.23
CA LYS A 68 9.22 -0.20 -5.53
C LYS A 68 7.74 0.09 -5.73
N VAL A 69 6.87 -0.89 -5.46
CA VAL A 69 5.41 -0.73 -5.59
C VAL A 69 4.89 0.36 -4.64
N LEU A 70 5.42 0.42 -3.42
CA LEU A 70 5.09 1.45 -2.45
C LEU A 70 5.54 2.84 -2.90
N GLU A 71 6.75 2.97 -3.44
CA GLU A 71 7.24 4.25 -3.98
C GLU A 71 6.38 4.73 -5.15
N GLU A 72 6.05 3.83 -6.07
CA GLU A 72 5.16 4.15 -7.20
C GLU A 72 3.77 4.59 -6.73
N ALA A 73 3.19 3.87 -5.77
CA ALA A 73 1.90 4.21 -5.21
C ALA A 73 1.95 5.55 -4.45
N ALA A 74 2.99 5.77 -3.64
CA ALA A 74 3.18 6.99 -2.89
C ALA A 74 3.33 8.20 -3.82
N ALA A 75 4.09 8.09 -4.91
CA ALA A 75 4.21 9.16 -5.89
C ALA A 75 2.87 9.45 -6.59
N THR A 76 2.08 8.42 -6.88
CA THR A 76 0.85 8.59 -7.66
C THR A 76 -0.31 9.15 -6.86
N PHE A 77 -0.47 8.72 -5.61
CA PHE A 77 -1.55 9.18 -4.75
C PHE A 77 -1.19 10.41 -3.92
N TYR A 78 0.02 10.94 -4.08
CA TYR A 78 0.41 12.19 -3.44
C TYR A 78 -0.37 13.39 -4.02
N PRO A 79 -0.88 14.32 -3.19
CA PRO A 79 -0.77 14.38 -1.73
C PRO A 79 -1.97 13.77 -0.98
N HIS A 80 -2.90 13.11 -1.68
CA HIS A 80 -4.17 12.65 -1.13
C HIS A 80 -4.04 11.51 -0.13
N ILE A 81 -3.08 10.60 -0.33
CA ILE A 81 -2.87 9.43 0.52
C ILE A 81 -1.42 9.38 0.97
N LYS A 82 -1.22 9.07 2.25
CA LYS A 82 0.10 8.98 2.86
C LYS A 82 0.55 7.54 2.96
N PHE A 83 1.82 7.31 2.71
CA PHE A 83 2.43 5.98 2.85
C PHE A 83 3.48 6.04 3.94
N VAL A 84 3.33 5.18 4.94
CA VAL A 84 4.23 5.07 6.08
C VAL A 84 4.91 3.71 6.03
N ARG A 85 6.23 3.68 6.16
CA ARG A 85 6.99 2.42 6.25
C ARG A 85 7.45 2.20 7.68
N VAL A 86 7.09 1.04 8.23
CA VAL A 86 7.50 0.58 9.56
C VAL A 86 8.48 -0.58 9.40
N GLU A 87 9.67 -0.43 9.97
CA GLU A 87 10.64 -1.51 10.14
C GLU A 87 10.42 -2.18 11.49
N CYS A 88 9.70 -3.29 11.53
CA CYS A 88 9.34 -3.96 12.79
C CYS A 88 10.52 -4.43 13.65
N PRO A 89 11.68 -4.86 13.09
CA PRO A 89 12.87 -5.13 13.90
C PRO A 89 13.38 -3.91 14.69
N LYS A 90 13.12 -2.68 14.21
CA LYS A 90 13.49 -1.43 14.91
C LYS A 90 12.44 -1.00 15.93
N TYR A 91 11.17 -1.29 15.67
CA TYR A 91 10.02 -0.83 16.47
C TYR A 91 9.12 -2.00 16.90
N PRO A 92 9.64 -2.98 17.67
CA PRO A 92 8.90 -4.19 18.00
C PRO A 92 7.63 -3.90 18.79
N GLY A 93 7.65 -2.92 19.71
CA GLY A 93 6.47 -2.52 20.49
C GLY A 93 5.27 -2.08 19.64
N PHE A 94 5.53 -1.42 18.50
CA PHE A 94 4.47 -0.98 17.59
C PHE A 94 3.91 -2.12 16.72
N CYS A 95 4.73 -3.12 16.38
CA CYS A 95 4.32 -4.23 15.53
C CYS A 95 3.72 -5.41 16.30
N LEU A 96 4.17 -5.67 17.54
CA LEU A 96 3.68 -6.77 18.38
C LEU A 96 2.19 -6.63 18.71
N THR A 97 1.70 -5.40 18.87
CA THR A 97 0.27 -5.11 19.12
C THR A 97 -0.63 -5.56 17.99
N ARG A 98 -0.12 -5.71 16.76
CA ARG A 98 -0.89 -6.14 15.59
C ARG A 98 -1.07 -7.65 15.48
N GLN A 99 -0.37 -8.44 16.32
CA GLN A 99 -0.46 -9.91 16.38
C GLN A 99 -0.36 -10.60 15.00
N LYS A 100 0.39 -10.02 14.06
CA LYS A 100 0.60 -10.59 12.73
C LYS A 100 1.94 -11.32 12.67
N THR A 101 1.88 -12.57 12.23
CA THR A 101 3.04 -13.44 12.04
C THR A 101 3.60 -13.38 10.62
N GLU A 102 2.81 -12.87 9.66
CA GLU A 102 3.16 -12.82 8.25
C GLU A 102 3.63 -11.42 7.86
N TYR A 103 4.89 -11.34 7.42
CA TYR A 103 5.49 -10.12 6.90
C TYR A 103 5.89 -10.29 5.43
N PRO A 104 5.89 -9.20 4.65
CA PRO A 104 5.32 -7.89 4.96
C PRO A 104 3.79 -7.85 4.78
N PHE A 105 3.13 -6.94 5.49
CA PHE A 105 1.70 -6.69 5.34
C PHE A 105 1.40 -5.19 5.35
N LEU A 106 0.20 -4.82 4.92
CA LEU A 106 -0.22 -3.43 4.77
C LEU A 106 -1.55 -3.20 5.51
N GLU A 107 -1.64 -2.07 6.19
CA GLU A 107 -2.87 -1.62 6.83
C GLU A 107 -3.24 -0.24 6.31
N VAL A 108 -4.52 -0.04 6.02
CA VAL A 108 -5.03 1.25 5.56
C VAL A 108 -5.93 1.83 6.63
N PHE A 109 -5.61 3.06 7.02
CA PHE A 109 -6.37 3.86 7.98
C PHE A 109 -7.05 4.97 7.20
N TYR A 110 -8.38 5.03 7.22
CA TYR A 110 -9.14 6.08 6.55
C TYR A 110 -9.58 7.18 7.53
N ASN A 111 -9.83 6.78 8.77
CA ASN A 111 -10.22 7.58 9.95
C ASN A 111 -9.60 6.86 11.17
N PRO A 112 -9.24 7.54 12.29
CA PRO A 112 -8.86 6.86 13.54
C PRO A 112 -9.76 5.67 13.94
N GLU A 113 -11.04 5.67 13.56
CA GLU A 113 -11.99 4.58 13.86
C GLU A 113 -12.11 3.50 12.78
N GLN A 114 -11.73 3.78 11.52
CA GLN A 114 -11.93 2.86 10.39
C GLN A 114 -10.59 2.31 9.87
N VAL A 115 -10.32 1.06 10.24
CA VAL A 115 -9.12 0.30 9.85
C VAL A 115 -9.51 -0.81 8.88
N MET A 116 -8.91 -0.79 7.68
CA MET A 116 -9.00 -1.90 6.73
C MET A 116 -7.64 -2.58 6.60
N ILE A 117 -7.58 -3.86 6.94
CA ILE A 117 -6.35 -4.65 6.87
C ILE A 117 -6.29 -5.33 5.50
N VAL A 118 -5.17 -5.17 4.79
CA VAL A 118 -4.94 -5.81 3.48
C VAL A 118 -3.74 -6.75 3.58
N TYR A 119 -4.01 -8.05 3.50
CA TYR A 119 -2.95 -9.05 3.52
C TYR A 119 -2.38 -9.25 2.13
N PHE A 120 -1.06 -9.23 2.04
CA PHE A 120 -0.33 -9.54 0.81
C PHE A 120 0.46 -10.82 1.02
N THR A 121 -0.12 -11.95 0.63
CA THR A 121 0.64 -13.20 0.55
C THR A 121 1.67 -13.07 -0.56
N PHE A 122 2.95 -13.24 -0.23
CA PHE A 122 4.10 -13.00 -1.13
C PHE A 122 4.09 -13.85 -2.41
N HIS A 123 3.20 -14.84 -2.53
CA HIS A 123 3.22 -15.83 -3.60
C HIS A 123 2.86 -15.27 -4.99
N ARG A 124 2.28 -14.06 -5.09
CA ARG A 124 2.07 -13.36 -6.38
C ARG A 124 2.27 -11.84 -6.25
N LEU A 125 3.53 -11.41 -6.30
CA LEU A 125 3.92 -10.00 -6.30
C LEU A 125 3.24 -9.15 -7.40
N THR A 126 2.86 -9.74 -8.53
CA THR A 126 2.11 -9.05 -9.60
C THR A 126 0.66 -8.70 -9.23
N HIS A 127 0.06 -9.40 -8.26
CA HIS A 127 -1.27 -9.07 -7.75
C HIS A 127 -1.24 -8.02 -6.64
N VAL A 128 -0.10 -7.84 -5.97
CA VAL A 128 0.05 -6.86 -4.87
C VAL A 128 -0.25 -5.45 -5.35
N ALA A 129 0.36 -5.04 -6.47
CA ALA A 129 0.11 -3.73 -7.08
C ALA A 129 -1.37 -3.56 -7.47
N THR A 130 -1.95 -4.56 -8.15
CA THR A 130 -3.36 -4.50 -8.58
C THR A 130 -4.33 -4.47 -7.41
N SER A 131 -4.08 -5.23 -6.35
CA SER A 131 -4.92 -5.25 -5.15
C SER A 131 -4.77 -3.95 -4.35
N LEU A 132 -3.55 -3.43 -4.14
CA LEU A 132 -3.31 -2.10 -3.58
C LEU A 132 -4.07 -1.04 -4.36
N LEU A 133 -3.86 -0.96 -5.68
CA LEU A 133 -4.52 0.01 -6.54
C LEU A 133 -6.03 -0.14 -6.54
N ARG A 134 -6.57 -1.36 -6.56
CA ARG A 134 -8.01 -1.61 -6.50
C ARG A 134 -8.60 -1.14 -5.18
N THR A 135 -7.96 -1.48 -4.06
CA THR A 135 -8.37 -1.04 -2.73
C THR A 135 -8.29 0.48 -2.59
N MET A 136 -7.20 1.09 -3.05
CA MET A 136 -6.99 2.54 -3.01
C MET A 136 -7.93 3.31 -3.95
N CYS A 137 -8.21 2.80 -5.15
CA CYS A 137 -9.24 3.35 -6.03
C CYS A 137 -10.63 3.26 -5.38
N HIS A 138 -10.96 2.14 -4.74
CA HIS A 138 -12.24 1.98 -4.06
C HIS A 138 -12.36 2.95 -2.87
N LEU A 139 -11.29 3.15 -2.09
CA LEU A 139 -11.22 4.15 -1.01
C LEU A 139 -11.35 5.58 -1.54
N HIS A 140 -10.61 5.93 -2.59
CA HIS A 140 -10.68 7.27 -3.21
C HIS A 140 -12.06 7.55 -3.82
N PHE A 141 -12.73 6.53 -4.38
CA PHE A 141 -14.09 6.65 -4.90
C PHE A 141 -15.13 6.75 -3.76
N CYS A 142 -14.91 6.05 -2.65
CA CYS A 142 -15.74 6.14 -1.43
C CYS A 142 -15.62 7.53 -0.76
N GLN A 143 -14.45 8.17 -0.86
CA GLN A 143 -14.22 9.52 -0.32
C GLN A 143 -14.86 10.64 -1.14
N ARG A 144 -15.31 10.34 -2.37
CA ARG A 144 -15.84 11.31 -3.34
C ARG A 144 -17.33 11.14 -3.64
N SER A 145 -17.98 10.14 -3.04
CA SER A 145 -19.44 9.91 -3.06
C SER A 145 -20.06 10.34 -1.74
#